data_AF-A0A7D9IIE7-F1
#
_entry.id   AF-A0A7D9IIE7-F1
#
_cell.length_a   1.000
_cell.length_b   1.000
_cell.length_c   1.000
_cell.angle_alpha   90.00
_cell.angle_beta   90.00
_cell.angle_gamma   90.00
#
_symmetry.space_group_name_H-M   'P 1'
#
loop_
_entity.id
_entity.type
_entity.pdbx_description
1 polymer ?
#
loop_
_entity_poly.entity_id
_entity_poly.type
_entity_poly.pdbx_seq_one_letter_code
_entity_poly.pdbx_strand_id
1 'polypeptide(L)'
;MAPYEADAQITFLVNKGYADFAVSEDSDLLAYQCEKLQTNGTGDFVELEKVLKHLNLNADKFTDMCIAAGCDYLDNIRGIGINKAKKTVSKNETYLNVLQTLKFAPVDYSKCFEQARMVFHFQTVIDPSICETVPLTNNGDTMDNELQSICGQYSLVP
;
A
#
# COMPACT_ATOMS: atom_id res chain seq x y z
N MET A 1 13.97 12.55 -8.69
CA MET A 1 13.87 11.07 -8.62
C MET A 1 13.21 10.74 -7.31
N ALA A 2 12.36 9.70 -7.27
CA ALA A 2 11.82 9.19 -6.01
C ALA A 2 12.97 8.76 -5.06
N PRO A 3 12.82 8.91 -3.74
CA PRO A 3 13.85 8.49 -2.79
C PRO A 3 13.92 6.96 -2.64
N TYR A 4 12.79 6.28 -2.83
CA TYR A 4 12.65 4.82 -2.81
C TYR A 4 11.85 4.36 -4.04
N GLU A 5 10.65 3.81 -3.87
CA GLU A 5 9.85 3.33 -5.00
C GLU A 5 9.11 4.46 -5.73
N ALA A 6 9.03 4.31 -7.05
CA ALA A 6 8.33 5.26 -7.89
C ALA A 6 6.82 5.22 -7.63
N ASP A 7 6.26 4.06 -7.27
CA ASP A 7 4.81 3.87 -7.09
C ASP A 7 4.27 4.71 -5.92
N ALA A 8 4.96 4.69 -4.79
CA ALA A 8 4.66 5.58 -3.66
C ALA A 8 4.77 7.07 -4.07
N GLN A 9 5.83 7.45 -4.78
CA GLN A 9 6.04 8.84 -5.19
C GLN A 9 4.96 9.31 -6.18
N ILE A 10 4.58 8.48 -7.14
CA ILE A 10 3.54 8.76 -8.14
C ILE A 10 2.19 8.89 -7.44
N THR A 11 1.88 7.96 -6.54
CA THR A 11 0.67 8.01 -5.70
C THR A 11 0.57 9.32 -4.94
N PHE A 12 1.66 9.75 -4.28
CA PHE A 12 1.69 11.02 -3.57
C PHE A 12 1.36 12.21 -4.49
N LEU A 13 1.97 12.24 -5.67
CA LEU A 13 1.76 13.34 -6.63
C LEU A 13 0.32 13.40 -7.14
N VAL A 14 -0.29 12.24 -7.44
CA VAL A 14 -1.68 12.15 -7.89
C VAL A 14 -2.63 12.57 -6.77
N ASN A 15 -2.50 11.97 -5.58
CA ASN A 15 -3.43 12.21 -4.47
C ASN A 15 -3.30 13.63 -3.87
N LYS A 16 -2.14 14.29 -4.02
CA LYS A 16 -1.95 15.71 -3.65
C LYS A 16 -2.38 16.70 -4.74
N GLY A 17 -2.77 16.23 -5.93
CA GLY A 17 -3.20 17.07 -7.04
C GLY A 17 -2.06 17.73 -7.82
N TYR A 18 -0.82 17.25 -7.68
CA TYR A 18 0.29 17.67 -8.55
C TYR A 18 0.19 17.04 -9.96
N ALA A 19 -0.54 15.92 -10.09
CA ALA A 19 -0.86 15.26 -11.35
C ALA A 19 -2.31 14.76 -11.35
N ASP A 20 -2.93 14.68 -12.52
CA ASP A 20 -4.33 14.24 -12.65
C ASP A 20 -4.51 12.72 -12.58
N PHE A 21 -3.50 11.95 -12.98
CA PHE A 21 -3.50 10.48 -12.99
C PHE A 21 -2.08 9.91 -13.15
N ALA A 22 -1.91 8.66 -12.74
CA ALA A 22 -0.71 7.87 -12.98
C ALA A 22 -0.82 7.11 -14.32
N VAL A 23 0.31 6.94 -15.01
CA VAL A 23 0.43 6.03 -16.16
C VAL A 23 1.46 4.97 -15.80
N SER A 24 1.02 3.73 -15.61
CA SER A 24 1.88 2.60 -15.26
C SER A 24 1.17 1.28 -15.53
N GLU A 25 1.90 0.29 -16.02
CA GLU A 25 1.40 -1.09 -16.12
C GLU A 25 1.32 -1.79 -14.75
N ASP A 26 1.95 -1.20 -13.73
CA ASP A 26 2.01 -1.74 -12.39
C ASP A 26 0.69 -1.51 -11.63
N SER A 27 0.10 -2.60 -11.16
CA SER A 27 -1.13 -2.57 -10.38
C SER A 27 -0.91 -2.20 -8.91
N ASP A 28 0.33 -2.20 -8.43
CA ASP A 28 0.66 -1.93 -7.03
C ASP A 28 0.34 -0.48 -6.64
N LEU A 29 0.31 0.44 -7.61
CA LEU A 29 -0.24 1.79 -7.45
C LEU A 29 -1.64 1.80 -6.83
N LEU A 30 -2.49 0.82 -7.12
CA LEU A 30 -3.80 0.73 -6.48
C LEU A 30 -3.69 0.30 -5.00
N ALA A 31 -2.72 -0.56 -4.65
CA ALA A 31 -2.45 -0.97 -3.28
C ALA A 31 -1.85 0.18 -2.44
N TYR A 32 -1.05 1.04 -3.07
CA TYR A 32 -0.63 2.36 -2.54
C TYR A 32 -1.77 3.38 -2.45
N GLN A 33 -2.96 3.04 -2.95
CA GLN A 33 -4.13 3.91 -2.97
C GLN A 33 -4.02 5.11 -3.93
N CYS A 34 -3.36 4.94 -5.07
CA CYS A 34 -3.39 5.92 -6.15
C CYS A 34 -4.83 6.08 -6.66
N GLU A 35 -5.36 7.31 -6.65
CA GLU A 35 -6.77 7.57 -6.96
C GLU A 35 -7.14 7.21 -8.41
N LYS A 36 -6.22 7.42 -9.35
CA LYS A 36 -6.48 7.27 -10.79
C LYS A 36 -5.27 6.76 -11.56
N LEU A 37 -5.41 5.57 -12.14
CA LEU A 37 -4.37 4.87 -12.87
C LEU A 37 -4.79 4.58 -14.32
N GLN A 38 -3.88 4.75 -15.27
CA GLN A 38 -4.00 4.31 -16.65
C GLN A 38 -2.95 3.23 -16.94
N THR A 39 -3.40 2.03 -17.28
CA THR A 39 -2.51 0.85 -17.38
C THR A 39 -1.99 0.54 -18.77
N ASN A 40 -2.63 1.03 -19.83
CA ASN A 40 -2.33 0.63 -21.21
C ASN A 40 -1.93 1.80 -22.12
N GLY A 41 -1.80 3.02 -21.57
CA GLY A 41 -1.54 4.24 -22.33
C GLY A 41 -2.67 4.64 -23.30
N THR A 42 -3.82 3.95 -23.27
CA THR A 42 -4.95 4.18 -24.17
C THR A 42 -6.23 4.38 -23.38
N GLY A 43 -6.55 5.64 -23.04
CA GLY A 43 -7.89 6.15 -22.69
C GLY A 43 -8.65 5.53 -21.50
N ASP A 44 -8.30 4.33 -21.05
CA ASP A 44 -9.00 3.58 -20.02
C ASP A 44 -8.35 3.87 -18.67
N PHE A 45 -9.20 4.25 -17.70
CA PHE A 45 -8.78 4.56 -16.34
C PHE A 45 -9.35 3.56 -15.36
N VAL A 46 -8.50 3.14 -14.43
CA VAL A 46 -8.90 2.49 -13.20
C VAL A 46 -8.95 3.55 -12.11
N GLU A 47 -10.15 3.84 -11.63
CA GLU A 47 -10.38 4.74 -10.49
C GLU A 47 -10.55 3.92 -9.22
N LEU A 48 -9.75 4.19 -8.20
CA LEU A 48 -9.74 3.42 -6.96
C LEU A 48 -11.12 3.39 -6.31
N GLU A 49 -11.84 4.52 -6.28
CA GLU A 49 -13.20 4.61 -5.72
C GLU A 49 -14.16 3.57 -6.36
N LYS A 50 -14.09 3.40 -7.68
CA LYS A 50 -14.92 2.43 -8.41
C LYS A 50 -14.54 1.00 -8.06
N VAL A 51 -13.25 0.72 -7.91
CA VAL A 51 -12.73 -0.59 -7.48
C VAL A 51 -13.22 -0.93 -6.07
N LEU A 52 -13.04 0.00 -5.11
CA LEU A 52 -13.47 -0.15 -3.72
C LEU A 52 -14.98 -0.41 -3.63
N LYS A 53 -15.79 0.38 -4.36
CA LYS A 53 -17.24 0.21 -4.44
C LYS A 53 -17.65 -1.14 -5.01
N HIS A 54 -17.01 -1.58 -6.10
CA HIS A 54 -17.31 -2.88 -6.72
C HIS A 54 -16.95 -4.04 -5.79
N LEU A 55 -15.85 -3.92 -5.05
CA LEU A 55 -15.39 -4.95 -4.13
C LEU A 55 -16.11 -4.93 -2.78
N ASN A 56 -16.79 -3.83 -2.44
CA ASN A 56 -17.38 -3.54 -1.13
C ASN A 56 -16.31 -3.55 -0.02
N LEU A 57 -15.21 -2.84 -0.26
CA LEU A 57 -14.09 -2.66 0.67
C LEU A 57 -13.81 -1.17 0.86
N ASN A 58 -13.24 -0.80 2.01
CA ASN A 58 -12.56 0.49 2.16
C ASN A 58 -11.10 0.37 1.67
N ALA A 59 -10.40 1.50 1.58
CA ALA A 59 -9.05 1.54 1.03
C ALA A 59 -8.07 0.67 1.84
N ASP A 60 -8.09 0.76 3.17
CA ASP A 60 -7.25 -0.08 4.05
C ASP A 60 -7.47 -1.58 3.81
N LYS A 61 -8.72 -2.04 3.74
CA LYS A 61 -9.03 -3.45 3.48
C LYS A 61 -8.67 -3.88 2.06
N PHE A 62 -8.63 -2.95 1.11
CA PHE A 62 -8.15 -3.24 -0.23
C PHE A 62 -6.64 -3.46 -0.23
N THR A 63 -5.87 -2.58 0.43
CA THR A 63 -4.43 -2.77 0.64
C THR A 63 -4.15 -4.09 1.39
N ASP A 64 -4.88 -4.36 2.48
CA ASP A 64 -4.76 -5.63 3.23
C ASP A 64 -5.09 -6.85 2.36
N MET A 65 -6.07 -6.75 1.47
CA MET A 65 -6.40 -7.81 0.52
C MET A 65 -5.25 -8.07 -0.46
N CYS A 66 -4.59 -7.02 -0.97
CA CYS A 66 -3.43 -7.14 -1.85
C CYS A 66 -2.26 -7.80 -1.12
N ILE A 67 -1.91 -7.34 0.08
CA ILE A 67 -0.84 -7.93 0.91
C ILE A 67 -1.13 -9.41 1.21
N ALA A 68 -2.36 -9.76 1.61
CA ALA A 68 -2.74 -11.14 1.89
C ALA A 68 -2.70 -12.04 0.65
N ALA A 69 -2.89 -11.47 -0.55
CA ALA A 69 -2.79 -12.19 -1.81
C ALA A 69 -1.35 -12.41 -2.28
N GLY A 70 -0.40 -11.69 -1.66
CA GLY A 70 1.03 -11.70 -1.97
C GLY A 70 1.45 -10.40 -2.64
N CYS A 71 2.55 -9.81 -2.16
CA CYS A 71 3.18 -8.61 -2.72
C CYS A 71 4.70 -8.72 -2.54
N ASP A 72 5.45 -7.76 -3.06
CA ASP A 72 6.91 -7.75 -3.00
C ASP A 72 7.49 -7.72 -1.57
N TYR A 73 6.70 -7.26 -0.59
CA TYR A 73 7.10 -7.20 0.82
C TYR A 73 6.73 -8.44 1.64
N LEU A 74 5.76 -9.23 1.15
CA LEU A 74 5.24 -10.38 1.88
C LEU A 74 4.64 -11.42 0.93
N ASP A 75 5.26 -12.59 0.89
CA ASP A 75 4.72 -13.76 0.21
C ASP A 75 3.36 -14.15 0.78
N ASN A 76 2.48 -14.65 -0.08
CA ASN A 76 1.20 -15.15 0.38
C ASN A 76 1.33 -16.48 1.16
N ILE A 77 0.37 -16.71 2.05
CA ILE A 77 0.23 -18.03 2.66
C ILE A 77 -0.23 -19.00 1.58
N ARG A 78 0.45 -20.15 1.45
CA ARG A 78 0.12 -21.17 0.45
C ARG A 78 -1.39 -21.48 0.44
N GLY A 79 -2.01 -21.20 -0.70
CA GLY A 79 -3.44 -21.43 -0.93
C GLY A 79 -4.35 -20.24 -0.60
N ILE A 80 -3.79 -19.07 -0.25
CA ILE A 80 -4.48 -17.78 -0.15
C ILE A 80 -4.09 -16.93 -1.36
N GLY A 81 -4.94 -16.91 -2.39
CA GLY A 81 -4.87 -15.93 -3.48
C GLY A 81 -5.95 -14.85 -3.32
N ILE A 82 -6.02 -13.92 -4.28
CA ILE A 82 -6.86 -12.70 -4.20
C ILE A 82 -8.32 -12.95 -3.78
N ASN A 83 -8.96 -14.00 -4.30
CA ASN A 83 -10.34 -14.35 -3.97
C ASN A 83 -10.52 -14.78 -2.51
N LYS A 84 -9.55 -15.48 -1.93
CA LYS A 84 -9.58 -15.90 -0.53
C LYS A 84 -9.13 -14.77 0.38
N ALA A 85 -8.12 -14.00 -0.02
CA ALA A 85 -7.69 -12.79 0.67
C ALA A 85 -8.88 -11.84 0.90
N LYS A 86 -9.62 -11.51 -0.17
CA LYS A 86 -10.86 -10.70 -0.08
C LYS A 86 -11.82 -11.26 0.96
N LYS A 87 -12.15 -12.56 0.86
CA LYS A 87 -13.09 -13.23 1.76
C LYS A 87 -12.64 -13.22 3.21
N THR A 88 -11.33 -13.28 3.46
CA THR A 88 -10.76 -13.28 4.81
C THR A 88 -10.78 -11.88 5.41
N VAL A 89 -10.24 -10.88 4.70
CA VAL A 89 -10.17 -9.47 5.15
C VAL A 89 -11.58 -8.85 5.31
N SER A 90 -12.57 -9.32 4.56
CA SER A 90 -13.95 -8.83 4.68
C SER A 90 -14.65 -9.22 5.99
N LYS A 91 -14.23 -10.28 6.70
CA LYS A 91 -15.04 -10.91 7.75
C LYS A 91 -15.07 -10.18 9.09
N ASN A 92 -13.96 -9.59 9.55
CA ASN A 92 -13.84 -8.87 10.83
C ASN A 92 -12.41 -8.37 11.03
N GLU A 93 -12.16 -7.60 12.09
CA GLU A 93 -10.85 -7.04 12.48
C GLU A 93 -9.84 -8.11 12.92
N THR A 94 -10.25 -9.37 13.12
CA THR A 94 -9.37 -10.46 13.54
C THR A 94 -8.83 -11.30 12.37
N TYR A 95 -8.94 -10.81 11.14
CA TYR A 95 -8.50 -11.54 9.94
C TYR A 95 -7.01 -11.91 10.00
N LEU A 96 -6.15 -11.08 10.60
CA LEU A 96 -4.72 -11.39 10.80
C LEU A 96 -4.51 -12.61 11.69
N ASN A 97 -5.26 -12.71 12.79
CA ASN A 97 -5.20 -13.89 13.67
C ASN A 97 -5.65 -15.15 12.91
N VAL A 98 -6.67 -15.03 12.05
CA VAL A 98 -7.10 -16.14 11.19
C VAL A 98 -5.98 -16.55 10.24
N LEU A 99 -5.34 -15.60 9.56
CA LEU A 99 -4.22 -15.89 8.65
C LEU A 99 -3.05 -16.57 9.39
N GLN A 100 -2.68 -16.07 10.57
CA GLN A 100 -1.59 -16.62 11.39
C GLN A 100 -1.83 -18.07 11.85
N THR A 101 -3.09 -18.49 12.00
CA THR A 101 -3.45 -19.87 12.40
C THR A 101 -3.47 -20.87 11.23
N LEU A 102 -3.28 -20.41 9.99
CA LEU A 102 -3.28 -21.30 8.84
C LEU A 102 -2.04 -22.21 8.84
N LYS A 103 -2.22 -23.45 8.38
CA LYS A 103 -1.20 -24.52 8.39
C LYS A 103 0.17 -24.12 7.79
N PHE A 104 0.16 -23.24 6.79
CA PHE A 104 1.35 -22.82 6.05
C PHE A 104 1.75 -21.38 6.33
N ALA A 105 1.19 -20.76 7.37
CA ALA A 105 1.57 -19.41 7.77
C ALA A 105 2.97 -19.43 8.41
N PRO A 106 3.89 -18.53 7.99
CA PRO A 106 5.10 -18.23 8.75
C PRO A 106 4.77 -17.83 10.19
N VAL A 107 5.68 -18.10 11.14
CA VAL A 107 5.46 -17.84 12.58
C VAL A 107 5.25 -16.35 12.86
N ASP A 108 5.87 -15.50 12.07
CA ASP A 108 5.86 -14.04 12.15
C ASP A 108 5.00 -13.38 11.07
N TYR A 109 4.12 -14.13 10.39
CA TYR A 109 3.32 -13.62 9.27
C TYR A 109 2.54 -12.35 9.62
N SER A 110 1.84 -12.32 10.77
CA SER A 110 1.10 -11.11 11.19
C SER A 110 2.02 -9.91 11.39
N LYS A 111 3.24 -10.12 11.92
CA LYS A 111 4.21 -9.04 12.09
C LYS A 111 4.68 -8.52 10.73
N CYS A 112 5.09 -9.41 9.84
CA CYS A 112 5.52 -9.03 8.49
C CYS A 112 4.40 -8.38 7.68
N PHE A 113 3.15 -8.79 7.92
CA PHE A 113 1.98 -8.18 7.31
C PHE A 113 1.83 -6.72 7.71
N GLU A 114 1.93 -6.42 9.02
CA GLU A 114 1.87 -5.04 9.50
C GLU A 114 3.05 -4.21 8.97
N GLN A 115 4.24 -4.81 8.83
CA GLN A 115 5.38 -4.13 8.21
C GLN A 115 5.13 -3.80 6.73
N ALA A 116 4.62 -4.76 5.95
CA ALA A 116 4.24 -4.52 4.55
C ALA A 116 3.17 -3.43 4.45
N ARG A 117 2.18 -3.47 5.34
CA ARG A 117 1.13 -2.44 5.43
C ARG A 117 1.73 -1.07 5.74
N MET A 118 2.67 -0.98 6.67
CA MET A 118 3.38 0.27 6.98
C MET A 118 4.08 0.85 5.74
N VAL A 119 4.73 0.01 4.90
CA VAL A 119 5.34 0.47 3.65
C VAL A 119 4.29 1.08 2.72
N PHE A 120 3.19 0.38 2.44
CA PHE A 120 2.14 0.89 1.55
C PHE A 120 1.49 2.20 2.02
N HIS A 121 1.48 2.48 3.33
CA HIS A 121 0.88 3.70 3.88
C HIS A 121 1.89 4.83 4.10
N PHE A 122 3.14 4.52 4.45
CA PHE A 122 4.10 5.48 5.02
C PHE A 122 5.46 5.49 4.33
N GLN A 123 5.62 4.79 3.20
CA GLN A 123 6.86 4.85 2.44
C GLN A 123 7.28 6.30 2.19
N THR A 124 8.57 6.54 2.38
CA THR A 124 9.17 7.86 2.24
C THR A 124 9.08 8.34 0.79
N VAL A 125 8.55 9.54 0.59
CA VAL A 125 8.42 10.24 -0.69
C VAL A 125 8.97 11.66 -0.56
N ILE A 126 9.09 12.38 -1.67
CA ILE A 126 9.46 13.80 -1.68
C ILE A 126 8.21 14.64 -1.94
N ASP A 127 8.01 15.66 -1.10
CA ASP A 127 7.06 16.73 -1.37
C ASP A 127 7.76 17.84 -2.17
N PRO A 128 7.40 18.04 -3.46
CA PRO A 128 8.07 19.02 -4.32
C PRO A 128 7.79 20.47 -3.92
N SER A 129 6.77 20.75 -3.09
CA SER A 129 6.48 22.13 -2.64
C SER A 129 7.46 22.64 -1.60
N ILE A 130 7.98 21.75 -0.75
CA ILE A 130 8.91 22.06 0.33
C ILE A 130 10.31 21.47 0.09
N CYS A 131 10.47 20.62 -0.93
CA CYS A 131 11.73 19.95 -1.27
C CYS A 131 12.28 19.09 -0.12
N GLU A 132 11.39 18.45 0.64
CA GLU A 132 11.73 17.59 1.78
C GLU A 132 11.13 16.20 1.62
N THR A 133 11.72 15.23 2.34
CA THR A 133 11.20 13.86 2.44
C THR A 133 10.09 13.80 3.48
N VAL A 134 8.92 13.27 3.10
CA VAL A 134 7.73 13.11 3.94
C VAL A 134 7.15 11.70 3.79
N PRO A 135 6.38 11.18 4.76
CA PRO A 135 5.65 9.94 4.57
C PRO A 135 4.56 10.10 3.51
N LEU A 136 4.27 9.03 2.77
CA LEU A 136 3.18 9.01 1.78
C LEU A 136 1.84 9.47 2.37
N THR A 137 1.50 9.02 3.58
CA THR A 137 0.31 9.45 4.33
C THR A 137 0.71 10.09 5.66
N ASN A 138 0.09 11.22 6.01
CA ASN A 138 0.30 11.89 7.30
C ASN A 138 -0.36 11.09 8.43
N ASN A 139 0.43 10.68 9.42
CA ASN A 139 -0.05 9.81 10.49
C ASN A 139 -0.32 10.50 11.84
N GLY A 140 -0.41 11.83 11.88
CA GLY A 140 -0.74 12.57 13.11
C GLY A 140 0.23 12.24 14.26
N ASP A 141 1.47 12.70 14.14
CA ASP A 141 2.44 12.82 15.24
C ASP A 141 2.85 11.53 15.97
N THR A 142 3.54 10.60 15.28
CA THR A 142 4.82 10.00 15.74
C THR A 142 5.31 8.96 14.73
N MET A 143 6.37 9.30 14.00
CA MET A 143 7.19 8.31 13.29
C MET A 143 8.21 7.79 14.30
N ASP A 144 8.03 6.55 14.76
CA ASP A 144 9.03 5.88 15.58
C ASP A 144 10.23 5.43 14.74
N ASN A 145 11.35 5.10 15.41
CA ASN A 145 12.56 4.64 14.72
C ASN A 145 12.34 3.33 13.93
N GLU A 146 11.32 2.55 14.29
CA GLU A 146 10.98 1.29 13.62
C GLU A 146 10.33 1.55 12.26
N LEU A 147 9.36 2.48 12.18
CA LEU A 147 8.74 2.94 10.94
C LEU A 147 9.78 3.52 9.97
N GLN A 148 10.74 4.31 10.45
CA GLN A 148 11.81 4.83 9.58
C GLN A 148 12.72 3.73 9.04
N SER A 149 12.96 2.67 9.83
CA SER A 149 13.75 1.54 9.37
C SER A 149 13.03 0.72 8.30
N ILE A 150 11.69 0.68 8.34
CA ILE A 150 10.86 -0.14 7.43
C ILE A 150 10.50 0.64 6.17
N CYS A 151 10.09 1.91 6.31
CA CYS A 151 9.50 2.72 5.25
C CYS A 151 10.52 3.58 4.50
N GLY A 152 11.79 3.51 4.91
CA GLY A 152 12.88 4.33 4.39
C GLY A 152 13.26 5.46 5.33
N GLN A 153 14.56 5.66 5.52
CA GLN A 153 15.10 6.75 6.33
C GLN A 153 14.80 8.10 5.69
N TYR A 154 14.44 9.07 6.53
CA TYR A 154 14.36 10.48 6.19
C TYR A 154 15.70 11.13 6.50
N SER A 155 16.15 12.08 5.70
CA SER A 155 17.12 13.05 6.21
C SER A 155 16.37 13.93 7.19
N LEU A 156 16.63 13.77 8.49
CA LEU A 156 16.45 14.89 9.41
C LEU A 156 17.25 16.04 8.79
N VAL A 157 16.57 17.07 8.32
CA VAL A 157 17.23 18.26 7.78
C VAL A 157 18.24 18.74 8.85
N PRO A 158 19.49 19.09 8.48
CA PRO A 158 20.53 19.49 9.43
C PRO A 158 20.15 20.66 10.34
#